data_AF-A0A074RQJ9-F1
#
_entry.id   AF-A0A074RQJ9-F1
#
_cell.length_a   1.000
_cell.length_b   1.000
_cell.length_c   1.000
_cell.angle_alpha   90.00
_cell.angle_beta   90.00
_cell.angle_gamma   90.00
#
_symmetry.space_group_name_H-M   'P 1'
#
loop_
_entity.id
_entity.type
_entity.pdbx_description
1 polymer ?
#
loop_
_entity_poly.entity_id
_entity_poly.type
_entity_poly.pdbx_seq_one_letter_code
_entity_poly.pdbx_strand_id
1 'polypeptide(L)'
;MTESNITDERILRRVMDWSRAILPLINRSTRDDYDIVLNVSESAEGGMGRCGYYLVDYDSEAIFWLRDVSTTLMGLPDVRSPTHLKHLLSEQFWVHCEYMPPPHQNFTARAQGLLATLGTLCIDASSSTGSVSPFHQDECEMYSRSLTQVLKTGCAIEINWCLARLQSLLTQSRIINLFGEPNARADRNVVVNGQTAPLETATFVLWSMIMFNIPSIYLTRWNAIWVDRVTYTREWKKLTRDLTEEFLYGLIAVSSIFNVAGVVLLGLSTSGAVRTLAAAAMILALCGGYYAASLFSTLRTLGGCAADA
;
A
#
# COMPACT_ATOMS: atom_id res chain seq x y z
N MET A 1 -8.15 -13.16 -19.66
CA MET A 1 -7.42 -14.05 -20.58
C MET A 1 -6.23 -13.25 -21.11
N THR A 2 -5.00 -13.73 -21.03
CA THR A 2 -3.83 -12.97 -21.53
C THR A 2 -3.71 -13.11 -23.05
N GLU A 3 -3.06 -12.16 -23.74
CA GLU A 3 -2.85 -12.23 -25.19
C GLU A 3 -2.12 -13.53 -25.62
N SER A 4 -1.24 -14.05 -24.76
CA SER A 4 -0.56 -15.34 -24.95
C SER A 4 -1.51 -16.54 -24.98
N ASN A 5 -2.65 -16.44 -24.29
CA ASN A 5 -3.60 -17.54 -24.15
C ASN A 5 -4.64 -17.57 -25.28
N ILE A 6 -4.82 -16.45 -26.00
CA ILE A 6 -5.79 -16.34 -27.10
C ILE A 6 -5.26 -17.00 -28.38
N THR A 7 -3.95 -17.04 -28.56
CA THR A 7 -3.30 -17.66 -29.72
C THR A 7 -3.12 -19.17 -29.59
N ASP A 8 -3.25 -19.73 -28.37
CA ASP A 8 -3.24 -21.17 -28.16
C ASP A 8 -4.62 -21.78 -28.48
N GLU A 9 -4.69 -22.49 -29.59
CA GLU A 9 -5.90 -23.16 -30.05
C GLU A 9 -6.46 -24.14 -29.00
N ARG A 10 -5.60 -24.75 -28.17
CA ARG A 10 -6.05 -25.67 -27.10
C ARG A 10 -6.80 -24.93 -26.01
N ILE A 11 -6.29 -23.77 -25.60
CA ILE A 11 -6.94 -22.93 -24.58
C ILE A 11 -8.26 -22.39 -25.13
N LEU A 12 -8.26 -21.89 -26.37
CA LEU A 12 -9.46 -21.37 -27.02
C LEU A 12 -10.59 -22.42 -27.11
N ARG A 13 -10.27 -23.65 -27.55
CA ARG A 13 -11.27 -24.75 -27.60
C ARG A 13 -11.87 -25.01 -26.22
N ARG A 14 -11.05 -25.07 -25.17
CA ARG A 14 -11.55 -25.31 -23.81
C ARG A 14 -12.39 -24.16 -23.28
N VAL A 15 -12.01 -22.91 -23.56
CA VAL A 15 -12.81 -21.72 -23.24
C VAL A 15 -14.18 -21.82 -23.90
N MET A 16 -14.24 -22.23 -25.17
CA MET A 16 -15.49 -22.46 -25.89
C MET A 16 -16.31 -23.61 -25.33
N ASP A 17 -15.68 -24.68 -24.86
CA ASP A 17 -16.40 -25.80 -24.24
C ASP A 17 -17.01 -25.40 -22.89
N TRP A 18 -16.25 -24.70 -22.05
CA TRP A 18 -16.73 -24.18 -20.78
C TRP A 18 -17.78 -23.08 -20.94
N SER A 19 -17.66 -22.21 -21.95
CA SER A 19 -18.68 -21.19 -22.23
C SER A 19 -20.02 -21.84 -22.60
N ARG A 20 -20.03 -22.89 -23.44
CA ARG A 20 -21.25 -23.65 -23.76
C ARG A 20 -21.88 -24.31 -22.52
N ALA A 21 -21.09 -24.68 -21.52
CA ALA A 21 -21.59 -25.26 -20.28
C ALA A 21 -22.18 -24.20 -19.33
N ILE A 22 -21.60 -23.00 -19.27
CA ILE A 22 -21.97 -21.94 -18.32
C ILE A 22 -23.11 -21.05 -18.84
N LEU A 23 -23.11 -20.70 -20.13
CA LEU A 23 -24.12 -19.81 -20.73
C LEU A 23 -25.58 -20.22 -20.43
N PRO A 24 -25.98 -21.52 -20.50
CA PRO A 24 -27.34 -21.94 -20.18
C PRO A 24 -27.74 -21.74 -18.71
N LEU A 25 -26.77 -21.65 -17.80
CA LEU A 25 -27.01 -21.44 -16.37
C LEU A 25 -27.33 -19.97 -16.06
N ILE A 26 -26.73 -19.05 -16.82
CA ILE A 26 -26.90 -17.59 -16.66
C ILE A 26 -28.28 -17.15 -17.15
N ASN A 27 -28.70 -17.70 -18.32
CA ASN A 27 -29.96 -17.34 -18.96
C ASN A 27 -31.21 -17.73 -18.14
N ARG A 28 -31.04 -18.50 -17.07
CA ARG A 28 -32.12 -18.87 -16.14
C ARG A 28 -32.29 -17.90 -14.97
N SER A 29 -31.35 -16.99 -14.72
CA SER A 29 -31.31 -16.22 -13.47
C SER A 29 -31.41 -14.70 -13.59
N THR A 30 -30.88 -14.02 -14.62
CA THR A 30 -30.68 -12.55 -14.52
C THR A 30 -30.42 -11.82 -15.85
N ARG A 31 -30.50 -10.47 -15.80
CA ARG A 31 -30.30 -9.43 -16.85
C ARG A 31 -29.17 -9.71 -17.88
N ASP A 32 -29.32 -9.15 -19.08
CA ASP A 32 -28.59 -9.49 -20.32
C ASP A 32 -27.17 -8.90 -20.51
N ASP A 33 -26.52 -8.29 -19.50
CA ASP A 33 -25.25 -7.57 -19.71
C ASP A 33 -24.19 -7.84 -18.63
N TYR A 34 -23.81 -9.11 -18.46
CA TYR A 34 -22.70 -9.51 -17.58
C TYR A 34 -21.54 -10.06 -18.41
N ASP A 35 -20.33 -9.68 -18.00
CA ASP A 35 -19.13 -10.35 -18.50
C ASP A 35 -18.85 -11.61 -17.70
N ILE A 36 -18.40 -12.66 -18.39
CA ILE A 36 -18.01 -13.93 -17.78
C ILE A 36 -16.52 -14.11 -17.95
N VAL A 37 -15.80 -14.19 -16.83
CA VAL A 37 -14.37 -14.47 -16.84
C VAL A 37 -14.17 -15.95 -16.57
N LEU A 38 -13.46 -16.62 -17.48
CA LEU A 38 -13.11 -18.03 -17.36
C LEU A 38 -11.61 -18.18 -17.10
N ASN A 39 -11.27 -18.94 -16.07
CA ASN A 39 -9.92 -19.40 -15.76
C ASN A 39 -9.88 -20.92 -15.96
N VAL A 40 -9.39 -21.34 -17.13
CA VAL A 40 -9.34 -22.75 -17.51
C VAL A 40 -8.00 -23.33 -17.09
N SER A 41 -8.04 -24.47 -16.38
CA SER A 41 -6.87 -25.26 -16.02
C SER A 41 -6.80 -26.55 -16.83
N GLU A 42 -5.60 -27.03 -17.09
CA GLU A 42 -5.40 -28.31 -17.75
C GLU A 42 -5.69 -29.48 -16.80
N SER A 43 -6.30 -30.55 -17.33
CA SER A 43 -6.39 -31.83 -16.61
C SER A 43 -5.18 -32.66 -16.95
N ALA A 44 -4.49 -33.19 -15.92
CA ALA A 44 -3.41 -34.17 -16.08
C ALA A 44 -3.89 -35.48 -16.76
N GLU A 45 -5.19 -35.78 -16.72
CA GLU A 45 -5.79 -37.04 -17.19
C GLU A 45 -6.50 -36.91 -18.55
N GLY A 46 -6.28 -35.81 -19.30
CA GLY A 46 -6.78 -35.71 -20.68
C GLY A 46 -8.27 -35.36 -20.82
N GLY A 47 -8.86 -34.68 -19.82
CA GLY A 47 -10.26 -34.20 -19.86
C GLY A 47 -10.42 -32.67 -19.98
N MET A 48 -11.67 -32.20 -19.88
CA MET A 48 -12.07 -30.78 -19.99
C MET A 48 -11.39 -29.86 -18.96
N GLY A 49 -10.78 -30.43 -17.90
CA GLY A 49 -10.07 -29.67 -16.87
C GLY A 49 -11.00 -29.18 -15.77
N ARG A 50 -10.48 -28.31 -14.91
CA ARG A 50 -11.33 -27.48 -14.03
C ARG A 50 -11.39 -26.07 -14.62
N CYS A 51 -12.55 -25.43 -14.51
CA CYS A 51 -12.72 -24.03 -14.85
C CYS A 51 -13.16 -23.26 -13.60
N GLY A 52 -12.32 -22.33 -13.17
CA GLY A 52 -12.75 -21.24 -12.31
C GLY A 52 -13.49 -20.22 -13.15
N TYR A 53 -14.55 -19.63 -12.60
CA TYR A 53 -15.26 -18.54 -13.27
C TYR A 53 -15.70 -17.51 -12.26
N TYR A 54 -16.02 -16.31 -12.73
CA TYR A 54 -16.82 -15.31 -12.04
C TYR A 54 -17.53 -14.44 -13.08
N LEU A 55 -18.58 -13.76 -12.65
CA LEU A 55 -19.32 -12.79 -13.44
C LEU A 55 -18.99 -11.38 -12.96
N VAL A 56 -19.05 -10.43 -13.89
CA VAL A 56 -18.77 -9.02 -13.64
C VAL A 56 -20.04 -8.23 -13.92
N ASP A 57 -20.51 -7.50 -12.92
CA ASP A 57 -21.63 -6.57 -13.04
C ASP A 57 -21.11 -5.13 -13.03
N TYR A 58 -21.23 -4.48 -14.18
CA TYR A 58 -20.80 -3.09 -14.37
C TYR A 58 -21.74 -2.08 -13.73
N ASP A 59 -23.01 -2.42 -13.51
CA ASP A 59 -24.00 -1.53 -12.88
C ASP A 59 -23.81 -1.48 -11.37
N SER A 60 -23.63 -2.65 -10.74
CA SER A 60 -23.40 -2.73 -9.29
C SER A 60 -21.95 -2.55 -8.88
N GLU A 61 -21.02 -2.51 -9.85
CA GLU A 61 -19.57 -2.44 -9.66
C GLU A 61 -19.09 -3.58 -8.75
N ALA A 62 -19.48 -4.81 -9.07
CA ALA A 62 -19.18 -5.98 -8.26
C ALA A 62 -18.88 -7.20 -9.13
N ILE A 63 -18.09 -8.11 -8.56
CA ILE A 63 -17.93 -9.47 -9.10
C ILE A 63 -18.76 -10.45 -8.28
N PHE A 64 -19.31 -11.47 -8.94
CA PHE A 64 -20.16 -12.47 -8.29
C PHE A 64 -20.08 -13.84 -8.97
N TRP A 65 -20.76 -14.82 -8.39
CA TRP A 65 -20.81 -16.20 -8.86
C TRP A 65 -22.26 -16.66 -8.96
N LEU A 66 -22.53 -17.61 -9.86
CA LEU A 66 -23.87 -18.24 -9.97
C LEU A 66 -24.21 -19.14 -8.77
N ARG A 67 -23.20 -19.52 -7.99
CA ARG A 67 -23.35 -20.26 -6.75
C ARG A 67 -23.06 -19.34 -5.58
N ASP A 68 -23.60 -19.70 -4.43
CA ASP A 68 -23.22 -19.04 -3.18
C ASP A 68 -21.75 -19.31 -2.87
N VAL A 69 -21.00 -18.22 -2.67
CA VAL A 69 -19.58 -18.25 -2.33
C VAL A 69 -19.38 -17.46 -1.04
N SER A 70 -18.81 -18.09 -0.02
CA SER A 70 -18.46 -17.43 1.24
C SER A 70 -17.35 -16.39 1.04
N THR A 71 -17.40 -15.29 1.79
CA THR A 71 -16.38 -14.23 1.80
C THR A 71 -14.99 -14.75 2.16
N THR A 72 -14.90 -15.74 3.05
CA THR A 72 -13.66 -16.44 3.41
C THR A 72 -13.04 -17.18 2.23
N LEU A 73 -13.84 -17.81 1.37
CA LEU A 73 -13.33 -18.51 0.18
C LEU A 73 -12.79 -17.53 -0.87
N MET A 74 -13.32 -16.30 -0.90
CA MET A 74 -12.81 -15.21 -1.73
C MET A 74 -11.53 -14.58 -1.17
N GLY A 75 -11.13 -14.93 0.06
CA GLY A 75 -10.02 -14.27 0.75
C GLY A 75 -10.34 -12.84 1.19
N LEU A 76 -11.64 -12.48 1.30
CA LEU A 76 -12.05 -11.18 1.81
C LEU A 76 -11.78 -11.10 3.31
N PRO A 77 -11.40 -9.91 3.83
CA PRO A 77 -11.28 -9.67 5.26
C PRO A 77 -12.64 -9.79 5.94
N ASP A 78 -12.63 -9.78 7.28
CA ASP A 78 -13.85 -9.90 8.07
C ASP A 78 -14.84 -8.77 7.75
N VAL A 79 -16.08 -9.16 7.45
CA VAL A 79 -17.10 -8.27 6.91
C VAL A 79 -17.96 -7.70 8.02
N ARG A 80 -17.88 -6.39 8.23
CA ARG A 80 -18.58 -5.69 9.32
C ARG A 80 -20.03 -5.36 9.03
N SER A 81 -20.35 -5.07 7.78
CA SER A 81 -21.70 -4.68 7.36
C SER A 81 -21.90 -4.93 5.86
N PRO A 82 -23.15 -4.87 5.35
CA PRO A 82 -23.43 -4.89 3.92
C PRO A 82 -22.77 -3.74 3.14
N THR A 83 -22.65 -2.55 3.73
CA THR A 83 -21.98 -1.39 3.11
C THR A 83 -20.48 -1.65 2.97
N HIS A 84 -19.85 -2.19 4.02
CA HIS A 84 -18.46 -2.62 3.97
C HIS A 84 -18.23 -3.72 2.92
N LEU A 85 -19.13 -4.71 2.84
CA LEU A 85 -19.07 -5.76 1.82
C LEU A 85 -19.16 -5.17 0.40
N LYS A 86 -20.04 -4.19 0.18
CA LYS A 86 -20.14 -3.50 -1.10
C LYS A 86 -18.82 -2.84 -1.50
N HIS A 87 -18.14 -2.19 -0.56
CA HIS A 87 -16.82 -1.61 -0.82
C HIS A 87 -15.77 -2.66 -1.15
N LEU A 88 -15.74 -3.78 -0.42
CA LEU A 88 -14.82 -4.90 -0.71
C LEU A 88 -15.06 -5.50 -2.10
N LEU A 89 -16.32 -5.73 -2.48
CA LEU A 89 -16.67 -6.24 -3.81
C LEU A 89 -16.33 -5.23 -4.90
N SER A 90 -16.52 -3.94 -4.63
CA SER A 90 -16.14 -2.86 -5.54
C SER A 90 -14.64 -2.78 -5.75
N GLU A 91 -13.83 -2.96 -4.71
CA GLU A 91 -12.38 -3.07 -4.85
C GLU A 91 -11.99 -4.22 -5.79
N GLN A 92 -12.56 -5.42 -5.58
CA GLN A 92 -12.29 -6.57 -6.46
C GLN A 92 -12.72 -6.32 -7.92
N PHE A 93 -13.85 -5.63 -8.12
CA PHE A 93 -14.30 -5.20 -9.44
C PHE A 93 -13.31 -4.23 -10.10
N TRP A 94 -12.85 -3.19 -9.40
CA TRP A 94 -11.89 -2.23 -9.96
C TRP A 94 -10.53 -2.87 -10.23
N VAL A 95 -10.08 -3.77 -9.35
CA VAL A 95 -8.88 -4.58 -9.59
C VAL A 95 -9.05 -5.46 -10.83
N HIS A 96 -10.22 -6.07 -11.05
CA HIS A 96 -10.51 -6.79 -12.28
C HIS A 96 -10.40 -5.89 -13.52
N CYS A 97 -11.04 -4.71 -13.49
CA CYS A 97 -10.97 -3.75 -14.61
C CYS A 97 -9.57 -3.17 -14.82
N GLU A 98 -8.72 -3.15 -13.80
CA GLU A 98 -7.31 -2.74 -13.95
C GLU A 98 -6.50 -3.83 -14.66
N TYR A 99 -6.64 -5.10 -14.26
CA TYR A 99 -5.91 -6.21 -14.88
C TYR A 99 -6.47 -6.63 -16.24
N MET A 100 -7.77 -6.45 -16.46
CA MET A 100 -8.48 -6.77 -17.71
C MET A 100 -9.42 -5.62 -18.10
N PRO A 101 -8.89 -4.49 -18.57
CA PRO A 101 -9.73 -3.34 -18.94
C PRO A 101 -10.74 -3.72 -20.02
N PRO A 102 -12.05 -3.58 -19.76
CA PRO A 102 -13.06 -4.06 -20.69
C PRO A 102 -13.13 -3.14 -21.92
N PRO A 103 -12.81 -3.64 -23.14
CA PRO A 103 -12.75 -2.78 -24.33
C PRO A 103 -14.14 -2.38 -24.84
N HIS A 104 -15.19 -3.13 -24.49
CA HIS A 104 -16.57 -2.88 -24.92
C HIS A 104 -17.33 -1.92 -23.99
N GLN A 105 -16.79 -1.64 -22.80
CA GLN A 105 -17.38 -0.69 -21.86
C GLN A 105 -16.83 0.72 -22.08
N ASN A 106 -17.70 1.72 -21.95
CA ASN A 106 -17.30 3.12 -22.03
C ASN A 106 -17.37 3.80 -20.67
N PHE A 107 -16.24 3.92 -19.98
CA PHE A 107 -16.19 4.60 -18.68
C PHE A 107 -15.85 6.08 -18.74
N THR A 108 -15.93 6.73 -19.91
CA THR A 108 -15.59 8.17 -20.07
C THR A 108 -16.35 9.05 -19.06
N ALA A 109 -17.65 8.83 -18.88
CA ALA A 109 -18.46 9.60 -17.93
C ALA A 109 -18.05 9.33 -16.46
N ARG A 110 -17.72 8.08 -16.12
CA ARG A 110 -17.25 7.72 -14.77
C ARG A 110 -15.88 8.33 -14.49
N ALA A 111 -14.98 8.33 -15.46
CA ALA A 111 -13.67 8.99 -15.39
C ALA A 111 -13.78 10.51 -15.23
N GLN A 112 -14.77 11.16 -15.85
CA GLN A 112 -15.08 12.58 -15.58
C GLN A 112 -15.57 12.80 -14.14
N GLY A 113 -16.40 11.90 -13.60
CA GLY A 113 -16.80 11.92 -12.19
C GLY A 113 -15.61 11.73 -11.24
N LEU A 114 -14.63 10.90 -11.62
CA LEU A 114 -13.40 10.73 -10.88
C LEU A 114 -12.57 12.03 -10.86
N LEU A 115 -12.50 12.80 -11.95
CA LEU A 115 -11.83 14.12 -11.95
C LEU A 115 -12.44 15.06 -10.90
N ALA A 116 -13.76 15.11 -10.80
CA ALA A 116 -14.43 15.90 -9.75
C ALA A 116 -14.06 15.39 -8.35
N THR A 117 -13.99 14.06 -8.17
CA THR A 117 -13.58 13.43 -6.90
C THR A 117 -12.12 13.76 -6.56
N LEU A 118 -11.19 13.73 -7.52
CA LEU A 118 -9.81 14.14 -7.30
C LEU A 118 -9.72 15.62 -6.90
N GLY A 119 -10.59 16.48 -7.46
CA GLY A 119 -10.71 17.88 -7.06
C GLY A 119 -11.14 18.03 -5.60
N THR A 120 -12.14 17.27 -5.14
CA THR A 120 -12.56 17.33 -3.72
C THR A 120 -11.49 16.81 -2.77
N LEU A 121 -10.80 15.74 -3.15
CA LEU A 121 -9.67 15.19 -2.38
C LEU A 121 -8.48 16.14 -2.32
N CYS A 122 -8.19 16.87 -3.39
CA CYS A 122 -7.16 17.90 -3.43
C CYS A 122 -7.46 19.03 -2.42
N ILE A 123 -8.72 19.47 -2.37
CA ILE A 123 -9.17 20.49 -1.40
C ILE A 123 -9.07 19.95 0.02
N ASP A 124 -9.52 18.72 0.28
CA ASP A 124 -9.44 18.10 1.60
C ASP A 124 -7.98 17.97 2.07
N ALA A 125 -7.09 17.44 1.22
CA ALA A 125 -5.67 17.27 1.54
C ALA A 125 -4.93 18.60 1.74
N SER A 126 -5.34 19.69 1.07
CA SER A 126 -4.72 21.01 1.21
C SER A 126 -5.27 21.82 2.40
N SER A 127 -6.53 21.58 2.78
CA SER A 127 -7.21 22.33 3.85
C SER A 127 -7.19 21.62 5.20
N SER A 128 -6.95 20.31 5.25
CA SER A 128 -6.99 19.50 6.48
C SER A 128 -5.67 18.76 6.73
N THR A 129 -5.07 19.00 7.91
CA THR A 129 -3.88 18.27 8.37
C THR A 129 -4.16 16.82 8.76
N GLY A 130 -5.44 16.50 8.99
CA GLY A 130 -5.95 15.18 9.38
C GLY A 130 -6.64 14.42 8.25
N SER A 131 -6.53 14.91 7.00
CA SER A 131 -7.22 14.34 5.84
C SER A 131 -7.04 12.82 5.73
N VAL A 132 -8.14 12.13 5.44
CA VAL A 132 -8.18 10.68 5.16
C VAL A 132 -8.05 10.38 3.66
N SER A 133 -7.79 11.42 2.84
CA SER A 133 -7.52 11.25 1.42
C SER A 133 -6.31 10.31 1.22
N PRO A 134 -6.41 9.32 0.31
CA PRO A 134 -5.25 8.49 -0.03
C PRO A 134 -4.17 9.26 -0.80
N PHE A 135 -4.52 10.39 -1.37
CA PHE A 135 -3.66 11.18 -2.24
C PHE A 135 -3.36 12.53 -1.61
N HIS A 136 -2.10 12.94 -1.72
CA HIS A 136 -1.71 14.29 -1.36
C HIS A 136 -2.10 15.30 -2.47
N GLN A 137 -2.05 16.59 -2.18
CA GLN A 137 -2.44 17.66 -3.11
C GLN A 137 -1.74 17.55 -4.48
N ASP A 138 -0.43 17.36 -4.48
CA ASP A 138 0.42 17.23 -5.67
C ASP A 138 0.06 15.98 -6.48
N GLU A 139 -0.24 14.86 -5.82
CA GLU A 139 -0.70 13.63 -6.47
C GLU A 139 -2.08 13.84 -7.12
N CYS A 140 -3.02 14.50 -6.42
CA CYS A 140 -4.34 14.82 -6.97
C CYS A 140 -4.23 15.68 -8.23
N GLU A 141 -3.40 16.73 -8.21
CA GLU A 141 -3.16 17.61 -9.36
C GLU A 141 -2.51 16.84 -10.53
N MET A 142 -1.53 15.98 -10.24
CA MET A 142 -0.86 15.14 -11.22
C MET A 142 -1.83 14.15 -11.87
N TYR A 143 -2.58 13.39 -11.07
CA TYR A 143 -3.57 12.43 -11.57
C TYR A 143 -4.68 13.11 -12.36
N SER A 144 -5.16 14.27 -11.91
CA SER A 144 -6.17 15.03 -12.64
C SER A 144 -5.68 15.47 -14.01
N ARG A 145 -4.43 15.94 -14.11
CA ARG A 145 -3.79 16.32 -15.37
C ARG A 145 -3.64 15.12 -16.31
N SER A 146 -3.11 14.01 -15.80
CA SER A 146 -2.90 12.78 -16.58
C SER A 146 -4.22 12.19 -17.08
N LEU A 147 -5.23 12.07 -16.20
CA LEU A 147 -6.54 11.54 -16.57
C LEU A 147 -7.26 12.45 -17.58
N THR A 148 -7.15 13.79 -17.43
CA THR A 148 -7.68 14.74 -18.42
C THR A 148 -7.03 14.56 -19.79
N GLN A 149 -5.73 14.29 -19.83
CA GLN A 149 -5.03 14.03 -21.09
C GLN A 149 -5.52 12.72 -21.74
N VAL A 150 -5.62 11.64 -20.97
CA VAL A 150 -6.12 10.34 -21.46
C VAL A 150 -7.56 10.45 -21.94
N LEU A 151 -8.42 11.23 -21.27
CA LEU A 151 -9.79 11.48 -21.74
C LEU A 151 -9.88 12.24 -23.07
N LYS A 152 -8.85 13.00 -23.44
CA LYS A 152 -8.80 13.75 -24.70
C LYS A 152 -8.23 12.93 -25.86
N THR A 153 -7.21 12.12 -25.60
CA THR A 153 -6.41 11.47 -26.65
C THR A 153 -6.47 9.94 -26.63
N GLY A 154 -6.86 9.35 -25.50
CA GLY A 154 -6.81 7.92 -25.28
C GLY A 154 -8.02 7.17 -25.82
N CYS A 155 -7.86 5.86 -25.98
CA CYS A 155 -8.93 4.94 -26.33
C CYS A 155 -9.67 4.41 -25.09
N ALA A 156 -10.77 3.69 -25.30
CA ALA A 156 -11.59 3.15 -24.21
C ALA A 156 -10.78 2.29 -23.21
N ILE A 157 -9.85 1.46 -23.70
CA ILE A 157 -9.01 0.59 -22.86
C ILE A 157 -8.15 1.42 -21.91
N GLU A 158 -7.48 2.47 -22.41
CA GLU A 158 -6.60 3.33 -21.62
C GLU A 158 -7.39 4.14 -20.58
N ILE A 159 -8.55 4.68 -20.99
CA ILE A 159 -9.46 5.40 -20.07
C ILE A 159 -9.93 4.46 -18.96
N ASN A 160 -10.38 3.25 -19.32
CA ASN A 160 -10.91 2.28 -18.37
C ASN A 160 -9.81 1.81 -17.40
N TRP A 161 -8.59 1.59 -17.89
CA TRP A 161 -7.45 1.24 -17.06
C TRP A 161 -7.09 2.36 -16.07
N CYS A 162 -6.97 3.60 -16.55
CA CYS A 162 -6.65 4.74 -15.68
C CYS A 162 -7.72 4.97 -14.60
N LEU A 163 -8.99 4.87 -14.98
CA LEU A 163 -10.10 4.94 -14.03
C LEU A 163 -10.00 3.80 -13.01
N ALA A 164 -9.87 2.55 -13.46
CA ALA A 164 -9.84 1.38 -12.59
C ALA A 164 -8.70 1.45 -11.57
N ARG A 165 -7.50 1.84 -12.00
CA ARG A 165 -6.34 2.00 -11.13
C ARG A 165 -6.59 3.02 -10.01
N LEU A 166 -7.06 4.21 -10.36
CA LEU A 166 -7.30 5.28 -9.39
C LEU A 166 -8.48 4.96 -8.48
N GLN A 167 -9.54 4.38 -9.03
CA GLN A 167 -10.74 4.02 -8.28
C GLN A 167 -10.49 2.85 -7.32
N SER A 168 -9.60 1.91 -7.67
CA SER A 168 -9.11 0.86 -6.79
C SER A 168 -8.44 1.44 -5.54
N LEU A 169 -7.48 2.36 -5.73
CA LEU A 169 -6.79 3.05 -4.62
C LEU A 169 -7.77 3.86 -3.73
N LEU A 170 -8.74 4.54 -4.35
CA LEU A 170 -9.79 5.25 -3.61
C LEU A 170 -10.68 4.32 -2.80
N THR A 171 -11.06 3.18 -3.38
CA THR A 171 -11.92 2.21 -2.73
C THR A 171 -11.20 1.53 -1.57
N GLN A 172 -9.92 1.21 -1.73
CA GLN A 172 -9.07 0.70 -0.65
C GLN A 172 -9.01 1.68 0.53
N SER A 173 -8.83 2.98 0.25
CA SER A 173 -8.87 4.01 1.30
C SER A 173 -10.23 4.07 2.01
N ARG A 174 -11.33 3.98 1.25
CA ARG A 174 -12.68 3.95 1.82
C ARG A 174 -12.91 2.73 2.71
N ILE A 175 -12.38 1.56 2.35
CA ILE A 175 -12.44 0.34 3.16
C ILE A 175 -11.69 0.55 4.48
N ILE A 176 -10.43 1.01 4.41
CA ILE A 176 -9.57 1.22 5.60
C ILE A 176 -10.18 2.26 6.54
N ASN A 177 -10.77 3.32 6.00
CA ASN A 177 -11.39 4.40 6.76
C ASN A 177 -12.87 4.16 7.11
N LEU A 178 -13.41 2.96 6.83
CA LEU A 178 -14.79 2.57 7.13
C LEU A 178 -15.84 3.54 6.59
N PHE A 179 -15.63 4.01 5.36
CA PHE A 179 -16.52 4.98 4.73
C PHE A 179 -17.96 4.44 4.64
N GLY A 180 -18.94 5.26 5.00
CA GLY A 180 -20.36 4.87 5.01
C GLY A 180 -20.80 4.02 6.22
N GLU A 181 -19.89 3.68 7.13
CA GLU A 181 -20.22 3.05 8.41
C GLU A 181 -20.54 4.09 9.50
N PRO A 182 -21.30 3.72 10.54
CA PRO A 182 -21.53 4.59 11.70
C PRO A 182 -20.24 5.04 12.41
N ASN A 183 -19.18 4.22 12.34
CA ASN A 183 -17.88 4.47 12.96
C ASN A 183 -16.83 4.86 11.91
N ALA A 184 -17.21 5.58 10.86
CA ALA A 184 -16.27 6.04 9.83
C ALA A 184 -15.15 6.91 10.41
N ARG A 185 -13.93 6.74 9.90
CA ARG A 185 -12.79 7.59 10.29
C ARG A 185 -12.92 8.96 9.62
N ALA A 186 -13.07 10.00 10.44
CA ALA A 186 -13.12 11.39 9.96
C ALA A 186 -11.73 12.06 9.94
N ASP A 187 -10.79 11.60 10.78
CA ASP A 187 -9.43 12.12 10.87
C ASP A 187 -8.44 10.96 10.97
N ARG A 188 -7.36 11.02 10.20
CA ARG A 188 -6.34 9.97 10.15
C ARG A 188 -5.74 9.63 11.52
N ASN A 189 -5.67 10.60 12.44
CA ASN A 189 -5.04 10.47 13.75
C ASN A 189 -5.97 9.88 14.83
N VAL A 190 -7.22 9.56 14.49
CA VAL A 190 -8.20 9.00 15.44
C VAL A 190 -8.17 7.47 15.43
N VAL A 191 -8.21 6.86 16.61
CA VAL A 191 -8.33 5.40 16.77
C VAL A 191 -9.79 4.98 16.62
N VAL A 192 -10.06 4.06 15.70
CA VAL A 192 -11.43 3.59 15.40
C VAL A 192 -11.61 2.11 15.76
N ASN A 193 -10.65 1.25 15.40
CA ASN A 193 -10.72 -0.20 15.67
C ASN A 193 -10.18 -0.57 17.06
N GLY A 194 -9.89 0.41 17.91
CA GLY A 194 -9.33 0.21 19.24
C GLY A 194 -7.92 -0.39 19.23
N GLN A 195 -7.20 -0.38 18.09
CA GLN A 195 -5.84 -0.89 18.03
C GLN A 195 -4.88 0.17 18.56
N THR A 196 -4.36 -0.06 19.76
CA THR A 196 -3.35 0.78 20.38
C THR A 196 -1.95 0.20 20.19
N ALA A 197 -0.93 1.05 20.31
CA ALA A 197 0.45 0.60 20.34
C ALA A 197 0.67 -0.45 21.47
N PRO A 198 1.55 -1.44 21.25
CA PRO A 198 1.88 -2.41 22.29
C PRO A 198 2.56 -1.71 23.47
N LEU A 199 2.40 -2.28 24.67
CA LEU A 199 3.08 -1.80 25.87
C LEU A 199 4.60 -1.90 25.71
N GLU A 200 5.31 -0.88 26.18
CA GLU A 200 6.77 -0.88 26.22
C GLU A 200 7.28 -1.96 27.19
N THR A 201 8.26 -2.74 26.76
CA THR A 201 8.88 -3.76 27.61
C THR A 201 9.86 -3.12 28.60
N ALA A 202 10.04 -3.73 29.78
CA ALA A 202 10.98 -3.22 30.78
C ALA A 202 12.43 -3.11 30.25
N THR A 203 12.81 -4.02 29.35
CA THR A 203 14.12 -3.98 28.67
C THR A 203 14.24 -2.77 27.74
N PHE A 204 13.19 -2.43 26.98
CA PHE A 204 13.18 -1.24 26.14
C PHE A 204 13.32 0.03 26.99
N VAL A 205 12.57 0.13 28.09
CA VAL A 205 12.62 1.28 29.00
C VAL A 205 14.04 1.45 29.57
N LEU A 206 14.68 0.36 30.03
CA LEU A 206 16.05 0.41 30.54
C LEU A 206 17.05 0.91 29.49
N TRP A 207 17.01 0.37 28.28
CA TRP A 207 17.89 0.80 27.20
C TRP A 207 17.61 2.23 26.76
N SER A 208 16.34 2.63 26.75
CA SER A 208 15.96 4.01 26.48
C SER A 208 16.59 4.96 27.50
N MET A 209 16.54 4.64 28.80
CA MET A 209 17.22 5.44 29.84
C MET A 209 18.74 5.54 29.60
N ILE A 210 19.40 4.42 29.27
CA ILE A 210 20.86 4.40 28.97
C ILE A 210 21.18 5.27 27.75
N MET A 211 20.27 5.31 26.77
CA MET A 211 20.41 6.10 25.54
C MET A 211 19.74 7.48 25.64
N PHE A 212 19.66 8.06 26.84
CA PHE A 212 19.13 9.41 27.08
C PHE A 212 17.69 9.62 26.57
N ASN A 213 16.87 8.57 26.65
CA ASN A 213 15.48 8.51 26.18
C ASN A 213 15.25 8.74 24.68
N ILE A 214 16.29 8.76 23.85
CA ILE A 214 16.16 8.92 22.40
C ILE A 214 15.26 7.82 21.78
N PRO A 215 15.42 6.52 22.13
CA PRO A 215 14.56 5.47 21.59
C PRO A 215 13.07 5.69 21.89
N SER A 216 12.73 6.13 23.11
CA SER A 216 11.33 6.44 23.48
C SER A 216 10.76 7.62 22.68
N ILE A 217 11.57 8.66 22.39
CA ILE A 217 11.15 9.78 21.55
C ILE A 217 10.81 9.29 20.12
N TYR A 218 11.66 8.43 19.56
CA TYR A 218 11.45 7.87 18.22
C TYR A 218 10.22 6.95 18.19
N LEU A 219 10.04 6.11 19.19
CA LEU A 219 8.87 5.24 19.33
C LEU A 219 7.58 6.07 19.47
N THR A 220 7.60 7.17 20.21
CA THR A 220 6.45 8.07 20.36
C THR A 220 6.06 8.69 19.01
N ARG A 221 7.04 9.18 18.23
CA ARG A 221 6.79 9.72 16.88
C ARG A 221 6.26 8.67 15.92
N TRP A 222 6.77 7.45 16.01
CA TRP A 222 6.29 6.32 15.22
C TRP A 222 4.83 5.96 15.55
N ASN A 223 4.51 5.85 16.84
CA ASN A 223 3.15 5.57 17.29
C ASN A 223 2.18 6.70 16.92
N ALA A 224 2.65 7.94 16.81
CA ALA A 224 1.82 9.07 16.38
C ALA A 224 1.36 8.97 14.91
N ILE A 225 2.15 8.34 14.03
CA ILE A 225 1.75 8.16 12.62
C ILE A 225 1.12 6.79 12.35
N TRP A 226 1.39 5.80 13.20
CA TRP A 226 0.89 4.42 13.05
C TRP A 226 -0.39 4.22 13.87
N VAL A 227 -1.40 5.03 13.57
CA VAL A 227 -2.66 5.02 14.31
C VAL A 227 -3.55 3.88 13.83
N ASP A 228 -3.99 3.04 14.76
CA ASP A 228 -4.93 1.96 14.50
C ASP A 228 -4.44 0.93 13.47
N ARG A 229 -3.11 0.71 13.45
CA ARG A 229 -2.38 -0.10 12.46
C ARG A 229 -2.44 0.40 11.01
N VAL A 230 -2.87 1.64 10.80
CA VAL A 230 -2.89 2.28 9.49
C VAL A 230 -1.78 3.32 9.44
N THR A 231 -1.02 3.34 8.35
CA THR A 231 -0.05 4.41 8.08
C THR A 231 -0.21 4.89 6.65
N TYR A 232 -0.12 6.21 6.47
CA TYR A 232 -0.11 6.84 5.15
C TYR A 232 1.31 6.83 4.60
N THR A 233 1.47 6.36 3.36
CA THR A 233 2.79 6.16 2.71
C THR A 233 3.68 7.40 2.77
N ARG A 234 3.11 8.60 2.58
CA ARG A 234 3.87 9.85 2.59
C ARG A 234 4.37 10.21 4.00
N GLU A 235 3.53 10.08 5.02
CA GLU A 235 3.93 10.33 6.41
C GLU A 235 4.94 9.30 6.89
N TRP A 236 4.77 8.04 6.48
CA TRP A 236 5.73 6.97 6.72
C TRP A 236 7.10 7.28 6.10
N LYS A 237 7.13 7.62 4.80
CA LYS A 237 8.37 7.96 4.08
C LYS A 237 9.05 9.18 4.70
N LYS A 238 8.28 10.20 5.08
CA LYS A 238 8.77 11.39 5.76
C LYS A 238 9.39 11.04 7.11
N LEU A 239 8.66 10.36 7.99
CA LEU A 239 9.18 9.98 9.31
C LEU A 239 10.42 9.10 9.18
N THR A 240 10.40 8.10 8.30
CA THR A 240 11.54 7.19 8.11
C THR A 240 12.78 7.96 7.69
N ARG A 241 12.66 8.90 6.74
CA ARG A 241 13.77 9.76 6.33
C ARG A 241 14.26 10.60 7.50
N ASP A 242 13.37 11.31 8.19
CA ASP A 242 13.71 12.21 9.30
C ASP A 242 14.44 11.43 10.42
N LEU A 243 13.92 10.28 10.84
CA LEU A 243 14.55 9.42 11.86
C LEU A 243 15.92 8.90 11.42
N THR A 244 16.07 8.53 10.14
CA THR A 244 17.33 8.01 9.62
C THR A 244 18.38 9.11 9.55
N GLU A 245 18.02 10.31 9.10
CA GLU A 245 18.90 11.48 9.06
C GLU A 245 19.31 11.92 10.47
N GLU A 246 18.36 12.07 11.39
CA GLU A 246 18.63 12.43 12.78
C GLU A 246 19.56 11.41 13.47
N PHE A 247 19.32 10.11 13.26
CA PHE A 247 20.19 9.05 13.77
C PHE A 247 21.62 9.15 13.20
N LEU A 248 21.76 9.38 11.89
CA LEU A 248 23.06 9.51 11.24
C LEU A 248 23.82 10.73 11.75
N TYR A 249 23.18 11.91 11.79
CA TYR A 249 23.80 13.13 12.27
C TYR A 249 24.19 13.02 13.75
N GLY A 250 23.32 12.44 14.57
CA GLY A 250 23.60 12.21 15.99
C GLY A 250 24.83 11.33 16.19
N LEU A 251 24.93 10.22 15.46
CA LEU A 251 26.05 9.30 15.62
C LEU A 251 27.37 9.87 15.09
N ILE A 252 27.35 10.56 13.94
CA ILE A 252 28.55 11.24 13.41
C ILE A 252 29.03 12.31 14.39
N ALA A 253 28.12 13.12 14.93
CA ALA A 253 28.46 14.17 15.89
C ALA A 253 29.08 13.57 17.16
N VAL A 254 28.44 12.55 17.75
CA VAL A 254 28.93 11.88 18.95
C VAL A 254 30.29 11.22 18.70
N SER A 255 30.45 10.48 17.62
CA SER A 255 31.73 9.85 17.24
C SER A 255 32.84 10.91 17.08
N SER A 256 32.53 12.03 16.43
CA SER A 256 33.49 13.13 16.23
C SER A 256 33.94 13.75 17.56
N ILE A 257 33.01 14.01 18.47
CA ILE A 257 33.30 14.58 19.80
C ILE A 257 34.18 13.64 20.61
N PHE A 258 33.85 12.34 20.64
CA PHE A 258 34.64 11.35 21.37
C PHE A 258 36.05 11.18 20.79
N ASN A 259 36.21 11.29 19.47
CA ASN A 259 37.52 11.26 18.83
C ASN A 259 38.37 12.49 19.21
N VAL A 260 37.80 13.70 19.16
CA VAL A 260 38.50 14.93 19.57
C VAL A 260 38.92 14.84 21.04
N ALA A 261 38.02 14.42 21.93
CA ALA A 261 38.33 14.23 23.34
C ALA A 261 39.43 13.18 23.56
N GLY A 262 39.39 12.06 22.80
CA GLY A 262 40.40 11.02 22.85
C GLY A 262 41.80 11.51 22.44
N VAL A 263 41.91 12.31 21.38
CA VAL A 263 43.18 12.93 20.94
C VAL A 263 43.75 13.84 22.03
N VAL A 264 42.91 14.67 22.64
CA VAL A 264 43.32 15.56 23.74
C VAL A 264 43.84 14.76 24.94
N LEU A 265 43.12 13.73 25.35
CA LEU A 265 43.52 12.87 26.47
C LEU A 265 44.81 12.10 26.18
N LEU A 266 45.04 11.67 24.94
CA LEU A 266 46.29 11.01 24.54
C LEU A 266 47.50 11.95 24.57
N GLY A 267 47.31 13.22 24.21
CA GLY A 267 48.38 14.22 24.16
C GLY A 267 48.72 14.82 25.53
N LEU A 268 47.73 14.95 26.42
CA LEU A 268 47.89 15.65 27.72
C LEU A 268 48.07 14.70 28.91
N SER A 269 47.62 13.44 28.82
CA SER A 269 47.70 12.52 29.96
C SER A 269 49.08 11.87 30.08
N THR A 270 49.63 11.86 31.29
CA THR A 270 50.86 11.14 31.63
C THR A 270 50.60 9.69 32.08
N SER A 271 49.37 9.35 32.45
CA SER A 271 49.00 8.00 32.89
C SER A 271 48.82 7.04 31.72
N GLY A 272 49.55 5.93 31.73
CA GLY A 272 49.45 4.88 30.71
C GLY A 272 48.04 4.29 30.59
N ALA A 273 47.34 4.10 31.72
CA ALA A 273 45.98 3.53 31.74
C ALA A 273 44.94 4.46 31.09
N VAL A 274 45.08 5.78 31.27
CA VAL A 274 44.19 6.76 30.63
C VAL A 274 44.42 6.78 29.12
N ARG A 275 45.68 6.65 28.68
CA ARG A 275 46.03 6.62 27.26
C ARG A 275 45.49 5.37 26.57
N THR A 276 45.58 4.19 27.19
CA THR A 276 45.02 2.96 26.63
C THR A 276 43.50 3.01 26.53
N LEU A 277 42.81 3.52 27.55
CA LEU A 277 41.35 3.69 27.53
C LEU A 277 40.91 4.72 26.47
N ALA A 278 41.61 5.84 26.35
CA ALA A 278 41.32 6.85 25.32
C ALA A 278 41.51 6.27 23.91
N ALA A 279 42.59 5.52 23.66
CA ALA A 279 42.82 4.85 22.39
C ALA A 279 41.71 3.84 22.05
N ALA A 280 41.28 3.03 23.02
CA ALA A 280 40.19 2.07 22.84
C ALA A 280 38.85 2.78 22.52
N ALA A 281 38.53 3.85 23.24
CA ALA A 281 37.31 4.63 23.01
C ALA A 281 37.28 5.27 21.61
N MET A 282 38.42 5.80 21.12
CA MET A 282 38.51 6.35 19.76
C MET A 282 38.29 5.27 18.69
N ILE A 283 38.91 4.09 18.83
CA ILE A 283 38.72 2.99 17.88
C ILE A 283 37.26 2.57 17.83
N LEU A 284 36.61 2.41 18.99
CA LEU A 284 35.18 2.09 19.07
C LEU A 284 34.31 3.17 18.43
N ALA A 285 34.61 4.44 18.65
CA ALA A 285 33.88 5.56 18.04
C ALA A 285 34.03 5.59 16.51
N LEU A 286 35.24 5.33 15.98
CA LEU A 286 35.50 5.24 14.54
C LEU A 286 34.81 4.03 13.91
N CYS A 287 34.89 2.86 14.53
CA CYS A 287 34.20 1.65 14.08
C CYS A 287 32.68 1.85 14.09
N GLY A 288 32.12 2.48 15.14
CA GLY A 288 30.71 2.80 15.22
C GLY A 288 30.26 3.78 14.14
N GLY A 289 31.03 4.84 13.92
CA GLY A 289 30.77 5.82 12.84
C GLY A 289 30.82 5.18 11.45
N TYR A 290 31.84 4.35 11.18
CA TYR A 290 31.97 3.61 9.92
C TYR A 290 30.81 2.63 9.72
N TYR A 291 30.47 1.86 10.75
CA TYR A 291 29.37 0.90 10.70
C TYR A 291 28.04 1.58 10.34
N ALA A 292 27.74 2.72 10.95
CA ALA A 292 26.51 3.44 10.63
C ALA A 292 26.53 4.08 9.24
N ALA A 293 27.66 4.60 8.76
CA ALA A 293 27.77 5.07 7.39
C ALA A 293 27.53 3.93 6.38
N SER A 294 28.05 2.73 6.67
CA SER A 294 27.82 1.52 5.88
C SER A 294 26.37 1.03 5.98
N LEU A 295 25.75 1.11 7.16
CA LEU A 295 24.35 0.74 7.34
C LEU A 295 23.45 1.69 6.55
N PHE A 296 23.74 2.99 6.59
CA PHE A 296 22.99 4.02 5.87
C PHE A 296 23.09 3.84 4.35
N SER A 297 24.28 3.53 3.81
CA SER A 297 24.42 3.25 2.37
C SER A 297 23.60 2.02 1.97
N THR A 298 23.62 0.97 2.79
CA THR A 298 22.85 -0.27 2.56
C THR A 298 21.34 -0.02 2.64
N LEU A 299 20.88 0.72 3.66
CA LEU A 299 19.46 1.06 3.81
C LEU A 299 18.95 1.99 2.70
N ARG A 300 19.79 2.89 2.18
CA ARG A 300 19.44 3.71 1.01
C ARG A 300 19.26 2.85 -0.25
N THR A 301 20.09 1.83 -0.43
CA THR A 301 19.92 0.89 -1.55
C THR A 301 18.65 0.05 -1.41
N LEU A 302 18.30 -0.38 -0.19
CA LEU A 302 17.09 -1.16 0.08
C LEU A 302 15.81 -0.31 0.02
N GLY A 303 15.86 0.93 0.50
CA GLY A 303 14.74 1.88 0.45
C GLY A 303 14.37 2.30 -0.98
N GLY A 304 15.34 2.30 -1.90
CA GLY A 304 15.05 2.44 -3.33
C GLY A 304 14.22 1.27 -3.88
N CYS A 305 14.59 0.03 -3.54
CA CYS A 305 13.87 -1.17 -4.00
C CYS A 305 12.47 -1.31 -3.41
N ALA A 306 12.22 -0.82 -2.19
CA ALA A 306 10.90 -0.87 -1.54
C ALA A 306 9.98 0.31 -1.93
N ALA A 307 10.51 1.38 -2.53
CA ALA A 307 9.72 2.52 -2.99
C ALA A 307 9.16 2.35 -4.41
N ASP A 308 9.73 1.41 -5.19
CA ASP A 308 9.39 1.10 -6.57
C ASP A 308 8.53 -0.19 -6.71
N ALA A 309 8.13 -0.80 -5.59
CA ALA A 309 7.19 -1.94 -5.53
C ALA A 309 5.82 -1.49 -5.03
#